data_AF-A0A3B0ZUW1-F1
#
_entry.id   AF-A0A3B0ZUW1-F1
#
_cell.length_a   1.000
_cell.length_b   1.000
_cell.length_c   1.000
_cell.angle_alpha   90.00
_cell.angle_beta   90.00
_cell.angle_gamma   90.00
#
_symmetry.space_group_name_H-M   'P 1'
#
loop_
_entity.id
_entity.type
_entity.pdbx_description
1 polymer ?
#
loop_
_entity_poly.entity_id
_entity_poly.type
_entity_poly.pdbx_seq_one_letter_code
_entity_poly.pdbx_strand_id
1 'polypeptide(L)' 'MQQAENNVNTDYTPGDNVDRNEVAKFEAMASRWWDVNGECKPLHAINPLRLNYIDEKSAGIAGKNVIDVGC' A
#
# COMPACT_ATOMS: atom_id res chain seq x y z
N MET A 1 11.42 -13.56 47.82
CA MET A 1 10.79 -13.58 46.48
C MET A 1 11.62 -12.70 45.59
N GLN A 2 12.56 -13.29 44.85
CA GLN A 2 13.37 -12.57 43.86
C GLN A 2 12.44 -12.24 42.68
N GLN A 3 12.24 -10.96 42.39
CA GLN A 3 11.44 -10.54 41.24
C GLN A 3 12.30 -10.73 39.97
N ALA A 4 11.70 -11.35 38.95
CA ALA A 4 12.30 -11.52 37.63
C ALA A 4 12.34 -10.18 36.91
N GLU A 5 13.53 -9.77 36.48
CA GLU A 5 13.71 -8.60 35.60
C GLU A 5 13.33 -9.01 34.18
N ASN A 6 12.24 -8.42 33.66
CA ASN A 6 11.79 -8.58 32.29
C ASN A 6 12.71 -7.80 31.35
N ASN A 7 13.62 -8.50 30.69
CA ASN A 7 14.50 -7.91 29.69
C ASN A 7 13.75 -7.72 28.35
N VAL A 8 12.95 -6.65 28.25
CA VAL A 8 12.39 -6.23 26.97
C VAL A 8 13.48 -5.46 26.22
N ASN A 9 14.11 -6.12 25.26
CA ASN A 9 15.05 -5.49 24.35
C ASN A 9 14.27 -4.55 23.40
N THR A 10 14.33 -3.24 23.66
CA THR A 10 13.60 -2.20 22.92
C THR A 10 14.37 -1.61 21.74
N ASP A 11 15.43 -2.26 21.27
CA ASP A 11 16.24 -1.73 20.17
C ASP A 11 15.61 -2.02 18.79
N TYR A 12 14.42 -1.46 18.54
CA TYR A 12 13.95 -1.25 17.18
C TYR A 12 14.80 -0.13 16.58
N THR A 13 15.78 -0.49 15.75
CA THR A 13 16.43 0.48 14.87
C THR A 13 15.50 0.65 13.66
N PRO A 14 14.92 1.83 13.41
CA PRO A 14 14.12 2.05 12.22
C PRO A 14 15.04 1.90 10.99
N GLY A 15 14.99 0.74 10.35
CA GLY A 15 15.48 0.59 8.99
C GLY A 15 14.48 1.21 8.02
N ASP A 16 14.96 1.69 6.88
CA ASP A 16 14.09 2.06 5.76
C ASP A 16 13.18 0.87 5.42
N ASN A 17 11.88 0.96 5.72
CA ASN A 17 10.89 -0.08 5.38
C ASN A 17 10.53 0.00 3.89
N VAL A 18 11.55 -0.18 3.03
CA VAL A 18 11.45 -0.05 1.58
C VAL A 18 12.38 -1.06 0.91
N ASP A 19 11.87 -1.72 -0.13
CA ASP A 19 12.72 -2.45 -1.08
C ASP A 19 12.98 -1.56 -2.30
N ARG A 20 14.22 -1.11 -2.45
CA ARG A 20 14.64 -0.22 -3.54
C ARG A 20 14.54 -0.91 -4.92
N ASN A 21 14.65 -2.23 -4.98
CA ASN A 21 14.56 -2.96 -6.25
C ASN A 21 13.12 -3.00 -6.76
N GLU A 22 12.14 -3.19 -5.87
CA GLU A 22 10.72 -3.13 -6.26
C GLU A 22 10.34 -1.70 -6.69
N VAL A 23 10.81 -0.67 -5.99
CA VAL A 23 10.62 0.73 -6.42
C VAL A 23 11.16 0.94 -7.85
N ALA A 24 12.40 0.55 -8.12
CA ALA A 24 13.02 0.72 -9.44
C ALA A 24 12.26 -0.02 -10.56
N LYS A 25 11.72 -1.22 -10.26
CA LYS A 25 10.88 -1.99 -11.18
C LYS A 25 9.59 -1.23 -11.52
N PHE A 26 8.90 -0.65 -10.54
CA PHE A 26 7.71 0.16 -10.79
C PHE A 26 8.03 1.48 -11.52
N GLU A 27 9.15 2.14 -11.19
CA GLU A 27 9.63 3.33 -11.90
C GLU A 27 9.87 3.06 -13.39
N ALA A 28 10.46 1.91 -13.74
CA ALA A 28 10.69 1.52 -15.13
C ALA A 28 9.40 1.32 -15.94
N MET A 29 8.28 0.99 -15.27
CA MET A 29 6.96 0.81 -15.89
C MET A 29 6.12 2.10 -15.92
N ALA A 30 6.50 3.13 -15.16
CA ALA A 30 5.66 4.31 -14.89
C ALA A 30 5.16 5.03 -16.14
N SER A 31 6.00 5.14 -17.18
CA SER A 31 5.62 5.79 -18.45
C SER A 31 4.44 5.11 -19.17
N ARG A 32 4.18 3.83 -18.92
CA ARG A 32 3.08 3.04 -19.51
C ARG A 32 1.96 2.75 -18.52
N TRP A 33 2.00 3.33 -17.32
CA TRP A 33 1.06 3.03 -16.24
C TRP A 33 -0.41 3.20 -16.65
N TRP A 34 -0.70 4.20 -17.48
CA TRP A 34 -2.05 4.54 -17.94
C TRP A 34 -2.46 3.92 -19.28
N ASP A 35 -1.61 3.08 -19.88
CA ASP A 35 -2.01 2.32 -21.07
C ASP A 35 -3.04 1.25 -20.68
N VAL A 36 -4.28 1.43 -21.13
CA VAL A 36 -5.39 0.51 -20.87
C VAL A 36 -5.18 -0.89 -21.47
N ASN A 37 -4.25 -1.02 -22.42
CA ASN A 37 -3.85 -2.29 -23.02
C ASN A 37 -2.45 -2.76 -22.58
N GLY A 38 -1.77 -2.00 -21.72
CA GLY A 38 -0.40 -2.26 -21.26
C GLY A 38 -0.32 -3.19 -20.04
N GLU A 39 0.85 -3.20 -19.40
CA GLU A 39 1.17 -4.10 -18.27
C GLU A 39 0.23 -3.91 -17.06
N CYS A 40 -0.25 -2.68 -16.83
CA CYS A 40 -1.20 -2.36 -15.76
C CYS A 40 -2.67 -2.56 -16.15
N LYS A 41 -2.98 -3.15 -17.32
CA LYS A 41 -4.36 -3.46 -17.75
C LYS A 41 -5.21 -4.17 -16.68
N PRO A 42 -4.70 -5.18 -15.93
CA PRO A 42 -5.49 -5.79 -14.86
C PRO A 42 -5.89 -4.82 -13.75
N LEU A 43 -5.03 -3.85 -13.41
CA LEU A 43 -5.31 -2.82 -12.39
C LEU A 43 -6.40 -1.85 -12.88
N HIS A 44 -6.41 -1.50 -14.16
CA HIS A 44 -7.48 -0.68 -14.75
C HIS A 44 -8.80 -1.43 -14.77
N ALA A 45 -8.79 -2.69 -15.18
CA ALA A 45 -9.98 -3.53 -15.27
C ALA A 45 -10.62 -3.79 -13.90
N ILE A 46 -9.81 -3.96 -12.84
CA ILE A 46 -10.32 -4.19 -11.48
C ILE A 46 -10.78 -2.91 -10.78
N ASN A 47 -10.39 -1.72 -11.28
CA ASN A 47 -10.65 -0.46 -10.60
C ASN A 47 -12.14 -0.20 -10.29
N PRO A 48 -13.09 -0.42 -11.23
CA PRO A 48 -14.52 -0.27 -10.94
C PRO A 48 -15.00 -1.21 -9.83
N LEU A 49 -14.55 -2.47 -9.85
CA LEU A 49 -14.94 -3.47 -8.85
C LEU A 49 -14.42 -3.09 -7.45
N ARG A 50 -13.12 -2.76 -7.33
CA ARG A 50 -12.53 -2.38 -6.04
C ARG A 50 -13.11 -1.08 -5.51
N LEU A 51 -13.38 -0.10 -6.39
CA LEU A 51 -13.96 1.18 -5.99
C LEU A 51 -15.37 0.99 -5.45
N ASN A 52 -16.21 0.20 -6.13
CA ASN A 52 -17.55 -0.13 -5.65
C ASN A 52 -17.50 -0.86 -4.31
N TYR A 53 -16.59 -1.82 -4.16
CA TYR A 53 -16.41 -2.51 -2.88
C TYR A 53 -16.03 -1.54 -1.76
N ILE A 54 -15.06 -0.64 -1.99
CA ILE A 54 -14.65 0.36 -0.99
C ILE A 54 -15.81 1.29 -0.66
N ASP A 55 -16.55 1.77 -1.65
CA ASP A 55 -17.69 2.66 -1.45
C ASP A 55 -18.81 1.98 -0.64
N GLU A 56 -19.18 0.75 -1.00
CA GLU A 56 -20.18 -0.05 -0.27
C GLU A 56 -19.74 -0.35 1.17
N LYS A 57 -18.50 -0.78 1.38
CA LYS A 57 -18.00 -1.15 2.72
C LYS A 57 -17.72 0.04 3.61
N SER A 58 -17.40 1.19 3.03
CA SER A 58 -17.19 2.41 3.79
C SER A 58 -18.49 3.18 4.04
N ALA A 59 -19.62 2.83 3.41
CA ALA A 59 -20.85 3.63 3.37
C ALA A 59 -20.61 5.01 2.74
N GLY A 60 -20.08 5.00 1.51
CA GLY A 60 -19.74 6.19 0.72
C GLY A 60 -18.38 6.78 1.10
N ILE A 61 -17.56 7.15 0.13
CA ILE A 61 -16.28 7.85 0.41
C ILE A 61 -16.40 9.39 0.44
N ALA A 62 -17.52 9.94 -0.04
CA ALA A 62 -17.73 11.39 -0.12
C ALA A 62 -17.63 12.05 1.27
N GLY A 63 -16.80 13.11 1.36
CA GLY A 63 -16.60 13.87 2.60
C GLY A 63 -15.71 13.17 3.65
N LYS A 64 -15.13 12.00 3.34
CA LYS A 64 -14.19 11.32 4.23
C LYS A 64 -12.75 11.71 3.91
N ASN A 65 -11.90 11.67 4.93
CA ASN A 65 -10.46 11.72 4.75
C ASN A 65 -9.97 10.33 4.33
N VAL A 66 -9.41 10.23 3.13
CA VAL A 66 -8.96 8.96 2.52
C VAL A 66 -7.49 9.07 2.16
N ILE A 67 -6.74 7.99 2.37
CA ILE A 67 -5.35 7.83 1.95
C ILE A 67 -5.22 6.55 1.12
N ASP A 68 -4.52 6.64 -0.01
CA ASP A 68 -4.13 5.49 -0.85
C ASP A 68 -2.62 5.26 -0.67
N VAL A 69 -2.25 4.13 -0.09
CA VAL A 69 -0.85 3.82 0.22
C VAL A 69 -0.25 3.04 -0.94
N GLY A 70 0.73 3.63 -1.62
CA GLY A 70 1.36 3.05 -2.82
C GLY A 70 0.69 3.45 -4.13
N CYS A 71 0.12 4.66 -4.17
CA CYS A 71 -0.46 5.27 -5.37
C CYS A 71 0.58 5.66 -6.44
#